data_AF-A0A2U1LH79-F1
#
_entry.id   AF-A0A2U1LH79-F1
#
_cell.length_a   1.000
_cell.length_b   1.000
_cell.length_c   1.000
_cell.angle_alpha   90.00
_cell.angle_beta   90.00
_cell.angle_gamma   90.00
#
_symmetry.space_group_name_H-M   'P 1'
#
loop_
_entity.id
_entity.type
_entity.pdbx_description
1 polymer ?
#
loop_
_entity_poly.entity_id
_entity_poly.type
_entity_poly.pdbx_seq_one_letter_code
_entity_poly.pdbx_strand_id
1 'polypeptide(L)'
;MLLFEIIGRRKNMDVTLADSQQWFTKWALERYKRKQLEDLMIACAVEENDQKVVKRMLKVALCCVQYRPETRPMMSIVVKMLEGALEVPEPLNPFAHLYSGVNELDESLARLAWNGGGSDWSSSEVVTKSTVVMGTPLMRREITMASE
;
A
#
# COMPACT_ATOMS: atom_id res chain seq x y z
N MET A 1 -7.21 3.48 -0.06
CA MET A 1 -7.72 4.84 -0.35
C MET A 1 -8.79 5.25 0.66
N LEU A 2 -9.85 4.46 0.90
CA LEU A 2 -10.94 4.81 1.83
C LEU A 2 -10.49 5.26 3.23
N LEU A 3 -9.54 4.58 3.86
CA LEU A 3 -9.04 4.99 5.19
C LEU A 3 -8.48 6.42 5.19
N PHE A 4 -7.81 6.84 4.13
CA PHE A 4 -7.31 8.20 4.00
C PHE A 4 -8.44 9.22 3.89
N GLU A 5 -9.53 8.87 3.22
CA GLU A 5 -10.69 9.76 3.08
C GLU A 5 -11.48 9.89 4.39
N ILE A 6 -11.57 8.79 5.15
CA ILE A 6 -12.15 8.79 6.50
C ILE A 6 -11.33 9.68 7.44
N ILE A 7 -10.00 9.49 7.46
CA ILE A 7 -9.08 10.29 8.29
C ILE A 7 -9.13 11.76 7.88
N GLY A 8 -8.99 12.04 6.58
CA GLY A 8 -8.88 13.40 6.05
C GLY A 8 -10.20 14.15 5.96
N ARG A 9 -11.34 13.46 6.09
CA ARG A 9 -12.70 14.01 5.89
C ARG A 9 -12.84 14.79 4.58
N ARG A 10 -12.10 14.36 3.56
CA ARG A 10 -12.02 14.95 2.22
C ARG A 10 -11.71 13.86 1.21
N LYS A 11 -11.98 14.14 -0.07
CA LYS A 11 -11.57 13.26 -1.18
C LYS A 11 -10.06 13.13 -1.17
N ASN A 12 -9.55 11.94 -1.50
CA ASN A 12 -8.10 11.73 -1.52
C ASN A 12 -7.39 12.61 -2.56
N MET A 13 -8.08 12.94 -3.66
CA MET A 13 -7.63 13.94 -4.63
C MET A 13 -8.63 15.10 -4.66
N ASP A 14 -8.14 16.30 -4.38
CA ASP A 14 -8.95 17.52 -4.44
C ASP A 14 -8.11 18.68 -4.98
N VAL A 15 -8.40 19.02 -6.24
CA VAL A 15 -7.72 20.03 -7.06
C VAL A 15 -7.97 21.48 -6.58
N THR A 16 -8.90 21.69 -5.66
CA THR A 16 -9.19 23.03 -5.12
C THR A 16 -8.17 23.46 -4.07
N LEU A 17 -7.37 22.53 -3.54
CA LEU A 17 -6.28 22.81 -2.63
C LEU A 17 -4.96 23.12 -3.35
N ALA A 18 -4.02 23.69 -2.59
CA ALA A 18 -2.63 23.85 -3.00
C ALA A 18 -2.02 22.53 -3.46
N ASP A 19 -1.11 22.58 -4.45
CA ASP A 19 -0.48 21.40 -5.07
C ASP A 19 0.13 20.40 -4.07
N SER A 20 0.63 20.91 -2.93
CA SER A 20 1.20 20.10 -1.86
C SER A 20 0.17 19.30 -1.05
N GLN A 21 -1.12 19.65 -1.15
CA GLN A 21 -2.24 19.07 -0.40
C GLN A 21 -3.33 18.47 -1.30
N GLN A 22 -3.23 18.61 -2.62
CA GLN A 22 -4.17 18.02 -3.57
C GLN A 22 -4.31 16.51 -3.36
N TRP A 23 -3.18 15.83 -3.14
CA TRP A 23 -3.13 14.40 -2.86
C TRP A 23 -2.99 14.16 -1.36
N PHE A 24 -4.09 13.84 -0.69
CA PHE A 24 -4.10 13.65 0.75
C PHE A 24 -3.15 12.51 1.18
N THR A 25 -3.08 11.41 0.43
CA THR A 25 -2.13 10.32 0.72
C THR A 25 -0.67 10.79 0.75
N LYS A 26 -0.27 11.63 -0.22
CA LYS A 26 1.10 12.18 -0.29
C LYS A 26 1.35 13.13 0.87
N TRP A 27 0.40 14.01 1.13
CA TRP A 27 0.47 14.96 2.23
C TRP A 27 0.56 14.26 3.59
N ALA A 28 -0.27 13.25 3.83
CA ALA A 28 -0.30 12.51 5.08
C ALA A 28 0.99 11.70 5.31
N LEU A 29 1.55 11.10 4.26
CA LEU A 29 2.85 10.42 4.32
C LEU A 29 3.98 11.40 4.69
N GLU A 30 4.01 12.60 4.11
CA GLU A 30 5.02 13.61 4.42
C GLU A 30 4.94 14.06 5.89
N ARG A 31 3.73 14.29 6.41
CA ARG A 31 3.54 14.60 7.83
C ARG A 31 3.95 13.45 8.75
N TYR A 32 3.63 12.22 8.36
CA TYR A 32 4.06 11.03 9.07
C TYR A 32 5.59 10.92 9.15
N LYS A 33 6.30 11.03 8.02
CA LYS A 33 7.77 10.98 7.95
C LYS A 33 8.45 12.07 8.78
N ARG A 34 7.89 13.28 8.79
CA ARG A 34 8.41 14.42 9.54
C ARG A 34 8.09 14.36 11.03
N LYS A 35 7.36 13.34 11.49
CA LYS A 35 6.83 13.24 12.86
C LYS A 35 5.97 14.45 13.24
N GLN A 36 5.27 15.02 12.26
CA GLN A 36 4.37 16.17 12.40
C GLN A 36 2.92 15.69 12.36
N LEU A 37 2.60 14.71 13.19
CA LEU A 37 1.29 14.09 13.14
C LEU A 37 0.23 15.00 13.75
N GLU A 38 0.60 15.83 14.71
CA GLU A 38 -0.23 16.84 15.35
C GLU A 38 -0.80 17.82 14.31
N ASP A 39 0.03 18.30 13.37
CA ASP A 39 -0.42 19.16 12.27
C ASP A 39 -1.46 18.46 11.38
N LEU A 40 -1.28 17.15 11.17
CA LEU A 40 -2.25 16.32 10.43
C LEU A 40 -3.57 16.24 11.19
N MET A 41 -3.52 15.97 12.50
CA MET A 41 -4.69 15.86 13.36
C MET A 41 -5.48 17.17 13.42
N ILE A 42 -4.79 18.30 13.52
CA ILE A 42 -5.41 19.64 13.51
C ILE A 42 -6.12 19.87 12.18
N ALA A 43 -5.45 19.65 11.05
CA ALA A 43 -6.07 19.89 9.73
C ALA A 43 -7.25 18.94 9.45
N CYS A 44 -7.23 17.74 10.02
CA CYS A 44 -8.29 16.76 9.90
C CYS A 44 -9.41 16.95 10.96
N ALA A 45 -9.30 17.93 11.86
CA ALA A 45 -10.21 18.17 12.98
C ALA A 45 -10.40 16.93 13.89
N VAL A 46 -9.31 16.23 14.20
CA VAL A 46 -9.32 15.03 15.05
C VAL A 46 -9.38 15.43 16.51
N GLU A 47 -10.32 14.86 17.25
CA GLU A 47 -10.43 15.07 18.70
C GLU A 47 -9.28 14.40 19.45
N GLU A 48 -8.92 14.94 20.62
CA GLU A 48 -7.81 14.42 21.42
C GLU A 48 -8.00 12.94 21.80
N ASN A 49 -9.24 12.55 22.12
CA ASN A 49 -9.60 11.17 22.46
C ASN A 49 -9.38 10.19 21.30
N ASP A 50 -9.48 10.66 20.05
CA ASP A 50 -9.38 9.84 18.85
C ASP A 50 -7.97 9.77 18.27
N GLN A 51 -7.02 10.59 18.76
CA GLN A 51 -5.67 10.68 18.18
C GLN A 51 -4.96 9.32 18.09
N LYS A 52 -5.12 8.47 19.11
CA LYS A 52 -4.53 7.12 19.13
C LYS A 52 -5.12 6.24 18.03
N VAL A 53 -6.45 6.30 17.85
CA VAL A 53 -7.16 5.53 16.82
C VAL A 53 -6.78 6.02 15.44
N VAL A 54 -6.80 7.33 15.20
CA VAL A 54 -6.44 7.92 13.90
C VAL A 54 -4.98 7.65 13.55
N LYS A 55 -4.05 7.73 14.52
CA LYS A 55 -2.64 7.37 14.31
C LYS A 55 -2.48 5.91 13.85
N ARG A 56 -3.20 4.98 14.50
CA ARG A 56 -3.23 3.57 14.08
C ARG A 56 -3.83 3.42 12.68
N MET A 57 -4.99 4.03 12.41
CA MET A 57 -5.63 3.99 11.09
C MET A 57 -4.71 4.52 10.01
N LEU A 58 -3.96 5.59 10.29
CA LEU A 58 -2.99 6.14 9.34
C LEU A 58 -1.85 5.15 9.05
N LYS A 59 -1.27 4.53 10.08
CA LYS A 59 -0.23 3.50 9.89
C LYS A 59 -0.75 2.34 9.03
N VAL A 60 -1.96 1.86 9.31
CA VAL A 60 -2.63 0.80 8.53
C VAL A 60 -2.85 1.25 7.09
N ALA A 61 -3.35 2.48 6.89
CA ALA A 61 -3.59 3.05 5.56
C ALA A 61 -2.30 3.12 4.73
N LEU A 62 -1.19 3.55 5.35
CA LEU A 62 0.13 3.60 4.72
C LEU A 62 0.64 2.21 4.34
N CYS A 63 0.43 1.21 5.20
CA CYS A 63 0.74 -0.20 4.89
C CYS A 63 -0.07 -0.76 3.71
N CYS A 64 -1.31 -0.30 3.51
CA CYS A 64 -2.19 -0.80 2.47
C CYS A 64 -1.88 -0.23 1.08
N VAL A 65 -1.24 0.95 0.99
CA VAL A 65 -1.01 1.65 -0.29
C VAL A 65 0.39 1.42 -0.86
N GLN A 66 1.13 0.43 -0.35
CA GLN A 66 2.46 0.11 -0.87
C GLN A 66 2.43 -0.19 -2.36
N TYR A 67 3.47 0.24 -3.08
CA TYR A 67 3.55 0.02 -4.52
C TYR A 67 3.56 -1.46 -4.88
N ARG A 68 4.40 -2.26 -4.20
CA ARG A 68 4.49 -3.70 -4.42
C ARG A 68 3.31 -4.44 -3.76
N PRO A 69 2.47 -5.17 -4.52
CA PRO A 69 1.33 -5.90 -3.98
C PRO A 69 1.70 -6.88 -2.86
N GLU A 70 2.88 -7.50 -2.94
CA GLU A 70 3.37 -8.52 -2.01
C GLU A 70 3.70 -7.96 -0.61
N THR A 71 3.82 -6.64 -0.51
CA THR A 71 4.08 -5.95 0.76
C THR A 71 2.81 -5.43 1.42
N ARG A 72 1.66 -5.56 0.75
CA ARG A 72 0.36 -5.14 1.29
C ARG A 72 -0.20 -6.24 2.18
N PRO A 73 -0.81 -5.91 3.32
CA PRO A 73 -1.54 -6.90 4.11
C PRO A 73 -2.71 -7.52 3.37
N MET A 74 -3.01 -8.76 3.76
CA MET A 74 -4.34 -9.33 3.60
C MET A 74 -5.38 -8.57 4.43
N MET A 75 -6.61 -8.47 3.94
CA MET A 75 -7.71 -7.77 4.63
C MET A 75 -7.99 -8.32 6.04
N SER A 76 -7.83 -9.62 6.28
CA SER A 76 -7.97 -10.21 7.62
C SER A 76 -6.95 -9.63 8.61
N ILE A 77 -5.72 -9.37 8.15
CA ILE A 77 -4.68 -8.73 8.95
C ILE A 77 -4.97 -7.24 9.14
N VAL A 78 -5.45 -6.55 8.09
CA VAL A 78 -5.89 -5.14 8.18
C VAL A 78 -6.95 -4.97 9.27
N VAL A 79 -7.95 -5.85 9.34
CA VAL A 79 -9.01 -5.78 10.36
C VAL A 79 -8.43 -5.98 11.76
N LYS A 80 -7.62 -7.02 11.96
CA LYS A 80 -6.94 -7.26 13.26
C LYS A 80 -6.09 -6.06 13.70
N MET A 81 -5.42 -5.41 12.75
CA MET A 81 -4.65 -4.19 13.02
C MET A 81 -5.52 -3.01 13.43
N LEU A 82 -6.66 -2.81 12.76
CA LEU A 82 -7.60 -1.73 13.09
C LEU A 82 -8.25 -1.94 14.47
N GLU A 83 -8.67 -3.18 14.77
CA GLU A 83 -9.22 -3.60 16.06
C GLU A 83 -8.18 -3.52 17.20
N GLY A 84 -6.89 -3.49 16.86
CA GLY A 84 -5.80 -3.50 17.84
C GLY A 84 -5.44 -4.86 18.39
N ALA A 85 -5.98 -5.93 17.80
CA ALA A 85 -5.59 -7.30 18.10
C ALA A 85 -4.17 -7.62 17.60
N LEU A 86 -3.65 -6.83 16.66
CA LEU A 86 -2.30 -6.97 16.11
C LEU A 86 -1.63 -5.59 15.99
N GLU A 87 -0.36 -5.50 16.40
CA GLU A 87 0.40 -4.25 16.35
C GLU A 87 0.75 -3.88 14.91
N VAL A 88 0.63 -2.60 14.57
CA VAL A 88 0.89 -2.14 13.20
C VAL A 88 2.39 -1.93 13.03
N PRO A 89 3.05 -2.61 12.08
CA PRO A 89 4.46 -2.38 11.80
C PRO A 89 4.69 -0.94 11.32
N GLU A 90 5.95 -0.53 11.29
CA GLU A 90 6.30 0.77 10.74
C GLU A 90 6.08 0.74 9.21
N PRO A 91 5.27 1.65 8.64
CA PRO A 91 4.99 1.64 7.21
C PRO A 91 6.22 2.05 6.40
N LEU A 92 6.58 1.24 5.41
CA LEU A 92 7.58 1.64 4.42
C LEU A 92 7.04 2.78 3.56
N ASN A 93 7.94 3.55 2.93
CA ASN A 93 7.57 4.59 1.98
C ASN A 93 6.96 3.97 0.70
N PRO A 94 5.65 4.18 0.41
CA PRO A 94 5.01 3.62 -0.80
C PRO A 94 5.66 4.07 -2.10
N PHE A 95 6.31 5.23 -2.08
CA PHE A 95 6.96 5.85 -3.23
C PHE A 95 8.46 5.58 -3.29
N ALA A 96 9.00 4.67 -2.47
CA ALA A 96 10.43 4.35 -2.47
C ALA A 96 10.94 3.94 -3.87
N HIS A 97 10.11 3.24 -4.64
CA HIS A 97 10.41 2.84 -6.02
C HIS A 97 10.68 4.02 -6.98
N LEU A 98 10.23 5.24 -6.66
CA LEU A 98 10.47 6.45 -7.46
C LEU A 98 11.83 7.09 -7.19
N TYR A 99 12.46 6.74 -6.07
CA TYR A 99 13.78 7.22 -5.66
C TYR A 99 14.74 6.02 -5.77
N SER A 100 15.19 5.72 -6.99
CA SER A 100 16.08 4.58 -7.25
C SER A 100 17.26 4.56 -6.29
N GLY A 101 17.26 3.63 -5.31
CA GLY A 101 18.34 3.53 -4.31
C GLY A 101 17.95 3.03 -2.90
N VAL A 102 16.68 2.71 -2.62
CA VAL A 102 16.28 2.17 -1.31
C VAL A 102 16.34 0.64 -1.29
N ASN A 103 17.09 0.09 -0.33
CA ASN A 103 17.54 -1.32 -0.24
C ASN A 103 16.42 -2.35 -0.06
N GLU A 104 16.53 -3.49 -0.75
CA GLU A 104 15.64 -4.66 -0.71
C GLU A 104 15.45 -5.30 0.68
N LEU A 105 16.33 -5.00 1.64
CA LEU A 105 16.34 -5.60 2.98
C LEU A 105 15.15 -5.16 3.84
N ASP A 106 14.80 -3.87 3.80
CA ASP A 106 13.66 -3.29 4.55
C ASP A 106 12.32 -3.87 4.06
N GLU A 107 12.31 -4.26 2.78
CA GLU A 107 11.13 -4.78 2.09
C GLU A 107 10.89 -6.27 2.37
N SER A 108 11.97 -7.06 2.45
CA SER A 108 11.89 -8.45 2.89
C SER A 108 11.45 -8.57 4.35
N LEU A 109 11.91 -7.65 5.22
CA LEU A 109 11.52 -7.64 6.62
C LEU A 109 10.03 -7.34 6.79
N ALA A 110 9.50 -6.39 6.01
CA ALA A 110 8.08 -6.11 5.98
C ALA A 110 7.27 -7.34 5.57
N ARG A 111 7.67 -8.05 4.51
CA ARG A 111 6.98 -9.29 4.07
C ARG A 111 6.94 -10.37 5.16
N LEU A 112 8.04 -10.56 5.89
CA LEU A 112 8.11 -11.50 7.01
C LEU A 112 7.19 -11.08 8.17
N ALA A 113 7.12 -9.77 8.47
CA ALA A 113 6.26 -9.24 9.52
C ALA A 113 4.77 -9.50 9.26
N TRP A 114 4.32 -9.48 7.99
CA TRP A 114 2.93 -9.80 7.63
C TRP A 114 2.61 -11.29 7.71
N ASN A 115 3.56 -12.16 7.37
CA ASN A 115 3.35 -13.60 7.28
C ASN A 115 3.56 -14.34 8.62
N GLY A 116 4.27 -13.74 9.58
CA GLY A 116 4.58 -14.35 10.88
C GLY A 116 3.40 -14.46 11.86
N GLY A 117 2.22 -13.93 11.50
CA GLY A 117 1.01 -13.95 12.32
C GLY A 117 0.09 -15.13 12.02
N GLY A 118 0.59 -16.36 12.24
CA GLY A 118 -0.15 -17.62 12.38
C GLY A 118 -1.51 -17.79 11.71
N SER A 119 -1.52 -18.43 10.54
CA SER A 119 -2.43 -19.54 10.21
C SER A 119 -1.84 -20.29 9.01
N ASP A 120 -1.54 -21.57 9.18
CA ASP A 120 -1.03 -22.47 8.15
C ASP A 120 -2.03 -22.56 6.99
N TRP A 121 -1.80 -21.77 5.94
CA TRP A 121 -2.34 -22.06 4.62
C TRP A 121 -1.17 -22.43 3.73
N SER A 122 -0.95 -23.74 3.60
CA SER A 122 0.02 -24.32 2.68
C SER A 122 -0.39 -23.99 1.25
N SER A 123 0.25 -22.97 0.65
CA SER A 123 0.22 -22.77 -0.80
C SER A 123 1.33 -23.61 -1.42
N SER A 124 0.95 -24.50 -2.34
CA SER A 124 1.88 -25.36 -3.08
C SER A 124 2.99 -24.56 -3.75
N GLU A 125 4.22 -25.03 -3.64
CA GLU A 125 5.40 -24.47 -4.27
C GLU A 125 5.27 -24.49 -5.79
N VAL A 126 5.27 -23.31 -6.42
CA VAL A 126 5.60 -23.19 -7.84
C VAL A 126 7.11 -23.11 -7.96
N VAL A 127 7.73 -24.23 -8.33
CA VAL A 127 9.14 -24.32 -8.69
C VAL A 127 9.41 -23.42 -9.89
N THR A 128 10.09 -22.29 -9.68
CA THR A 128 10.66 -21.47 -10.75
C THR A 128 11.95 -22.12 -11.26
N LYS A 129 11.81 -23.19 -12.05
CA LYS A 129 12.91 -23.66 -12.89
C LYS A 129 12.84 -22.93 -14.22
N SER A 130 13.63 -21.86 -14.36
CA SER A 130 13.89 -21.23 -15.64
C SER A 130 14.61 -22.24 -16.54
N THR A 131 13.89 -22.81 -17.50
CA THR A 131 14.48 -23.52 -18.63
C THR A 131 14.00 -22.79 -19.87
N VAL A 132 14.95 -22.23 -20.63
CA VAL A 132 14.70 -21.65 -21.94
C VAL A 132 14.06 -22.72 -22.82
N VAL A 133 12.76 -22.58 -23.10
CA VAL A 133 12.07 -23.40 -24.09
C VAL A 133 11.88 -22.55 -25.33
N MET A 134 12.58 -22.96 -26.39
CA MET A 134 12.46 -22.47 -27.75
C MET A 134 11.00 -22.44 -28.19
N GLY A 135 10.57 -21.29 -28.73
CA GLY A 135 9.19 -21.07 -29.15
C GLY A 135 8.72 -22.06 -30.21
N THR A 136 7.48 -22.54 -30.07
CA THR A 136 6.77 -23.30 -31.10
C THR A 136 5.80 -22.38 -31.86
N PRO A 137 5.72 -22.50 -33.20
CA PRO A 137 4.85 -21.68 -34.03
C PRO A 137 3.44 -22.29 -34.09
N LEU A 138 2.41 -21.44 -34.21
CA LEU A 138 1.15 -21.63 -34.95
C LEU A 138 -0.02 -20.90 -34.27
N MET A 139 -0.26 -19.66 -34.72
CA MET A 139 -1.61 -19.12 -34.94
C MET A 139 -1.47 -18.08 -36.07
N ARG A 140 -1.41 -18.57 -37.31
CA ARG A 140 -1.65 -17.76 -38.52
C ARG A 140 -2.95 -18.27 -39.13
N ARG A 141 -4.02 -17.49 -38.99
CA ARG A 141 -5.26 -17.48 -39.79
C ARG A 141 -5.97 -16.17 -39.43
N GLU A 142 -5.65 -15.09 -40.14
CA GLU A 142 -6.37 -14.56 -41.32
C GLU A 142 -7.32 -13.42 -40.89
N ILE A 143 -6.86 -12.17 -41.07
CA ILE A 143 -7.75 -11.01 -41.30
C ILE A 143 -7.14 -10.21 -42.45
N THR A 144 -7.52 -10.59 -43.68
CA THR A 144 -7.55 -9.72 -44.86
C THR A 144 -8.48 -10.38 -45.86
N MET A 145 -9.66 -9.81 -46.07
CA MET A 145 -10.38 -9.68 -47.35
C MET A 145 -11.74 -9.03 -47.08
N ALA A 146 -11.81 -7.70 -47.25
CA ALA A 146 -13.02 -7.01 -47.65
C ALA A 146 -12.55 -5.92 -48.63
N SER A 147 -12.54 -6.28 -49.91
CA SER A 147 -12.47 -5.36 -51.03
C SER A 147 -13.75 -5.58 -51.80
N GLU A 148 -14.62 -4.56 -51.79
CA GLU A 148 -15.32 -4.01 -52.95
C GLU A 148 -15.70 -2.56 -52.61
#